data_AF-A0AAU9EK74-F1
#
_entry.id   AF-A0AAU9EK74-F1
#
_cell.length_a   1.000
_cell.length_b   1.000
_cell.length_c   1.000
_cell.angle_alpha   90.00
_cell.angle_beta   90.00
_cell.angle_gamma   90.00
#
_symmetry.space_group_name_H-M   'P 1'
#
loop_
_entity.id
_entity.type
_entity.pdbx_description
1 polymer ?
#
loop_
_entity_poly.entity_id
_entity_poly.type
_entity_poly.pdbx_seq_one_letter_code
_entity_poly.pdbx_strand_id
1 'polypeptide(L)' 'MSDTARKEKVCQEQDCQEQWQDMPLEAREQCGCFLYCPFCANEMITRCSACGEALHDTGFNYCPYCGAQFGA' A
#
# COMPACT_ATOMS: atom_id res chain seq x y z
N MET A 1 -5.21 -12.63 18.55
CA MET A 1 -4.78 -12.59 17.14
C MET A 1 -4.05 -11.28 16.98
N SER A 2 -2.72 -11.33 16.95
CA SER A 2 -1.90 -10.14 16.78
C SER A 2 -1.85 -9.84 15.29
N ASP A 3 -2.95 -9.29 14.74
CA ASP A 3 -2.99 -8.86 13.35
C ASP A 3 -2.13 -7.60 13.21
N THR A 4 -0.86 -7.81 12.93
CA THR A 4 0.06 -6.74 12.54
C THR A 4 -0.36 -6.17 11.20
N ALA A 5 -0.44 -4.84 11.12
CA ALA A 5 -0.65 -4.16 9.86
C ALA A 5 0.61 -4.22 9.00
N ARG A 6 0.45 -3.99 7.69
CA ARG A 6 1.53 -3.88 6.72
C ARG A 6 1.52 -2.49 6.10
N LYS A 7 2.71 -2.07 5.68
CA LYS A 7 2.90 -0.89 4.83
C LYS A 7 2.82 -1.36 3.40
N GLU A 8 1.77 -0.98 2.70
CA GLU A 8 1.53 -1.42 1.32
C GLU A 8 1.60 -0.23 0.37
N LYS A 9 2.31 -0.42 -0.75
CA LYS A 9 2.50 0.62 -1.74
C LYS A 9 1.43 0.50 -2.82
N VAL A 10 0.64 1.56 -3.01
CA VAL A 10 -0.52 1.55 -3.91
C VAL A 10 -0.65 2.86 -4.69
N CYS A 11 -1.40 2.81 -5.79
CA CYS A 11 -1.88 4.01 -6.46
C CYS A 11 -3.11 4.58 -5.74
N GLN A 12 -3.26 5.91 -5.66
CA GLN A 12 -4.45 6.54 -5.08
C GLN A 12 -5.69 6.46 -5.98
N GLU A 13 -5.50 6.31 -7.29
CA GLU A 13 -6.59 6.26 -8.25
C GLU A 13 -7.37 4.95 -8.10
N GLN A 14 -8.68 5.06 -7.86
CA GLN A 14 -9.56 3.92 -7.65
C GLN A 14 -9.57 2.98 -8.87
N ASP A 15 -9.68 3.54 -10.08
CA ASP A 15 -9.66 2.79 -11.34
C ASP A 15 -8.38 1.97 -11.52
N CYS A 16 -7.24 2.47 -11.02
CA CYS A 16 -5.97 1.73 -11.05
C CYS A 16 -5.98 0.61 -10.03
N GLN A 17 -6.54 0.82 -8.82
CA GLN A 17 -6.63 -0.23 -7.81
C GLN A 17 -7.52 -1.40 -8.26
N GLU A 18 -8.59 -1.13 -9.00
CA GLU A 18 -9.45 -2.16 -9.58
C GLU A 18 -8.70 -2.97 -10.65
N GLN A 19 -8.03 -2.28 -11.59
CA GLN A 19 -7.18 -2.94 -12.60
C GLN A 19 -6.08 -3.81 -11.96
N TRP A 20 -5.58 -3.43 -10.79
CA TRP A 20 -4.59 -4.24 -10.06
C TRP A 20 -5.14 -5.55 -9.53
N GLN A 21 -6.44 -5.61 -9.19
CA GLN A 21 -7.08 -6.85 -8.73
C GLN A 21 -7.25 -7.86 -9.86
N ASP A 22 -7.36 -7.37 -11.10
CA ASP A 22 -7.46 -8.21 -12.31
C ASP A 22 -6.11 -8.75 -12.79
N MET A 23 -5.00 -8.24 -12.23
CA MET A 23 -3.66 -8.74 -12.55
C MET A 23 -3.36 -10.08 -11.85
N PRO A 24 -2.51 -10.92 -12.46
CA PRO A 24 -1.94 -12.08 -11.77
C PRO A 24 -1.27 -11.66 -10.46
N LEU A 25 -1.39 -12.50 -9.42
CA LEU A 25 -0.86 -12.22 -8.08
C LEU A 25 0.62 -11.81 -8.11
N GLU A 26 1.43 -12.51 -8.92
CA GLU A 26 2.86 -12.23 -9.08
C GLU A 26 3.13 -10.82 -9.61
N ALA A 27 2.33 -10.35 -10.57
CA ALA A 27 2.46 -9.00 -11.12
C ALA A 27 2.05 -7.93 -10.10
N ARG A 28 0.97 -8.19 -9.34
CA ARG A 28 0.49 -7.28 -8.29
C ARG A 28 1.51 -7.09 -7.17
N GLU A 29 2.19 -8.15 -6.77
CA GLU A 29 3.27 -8.08 -5.77
C GLU A 29 4.45 -7.23 -6.26
N GLN A 30 4.81 -7.34 -7.55
CA GLN A 30 5.86 -6.50 -8.14
C GLN A 30 5.44 -5.04 -8.31
N CYS A 31 4.16 -4.77 -8.55
CA CYS A 31 3.68 -3.39 -8.66
C CYS A 31 3.88 -2.60 -7.37
N GLY A 32 3.86 -3.24 -6.21
CA GLY A 32 4.20 -2.63 -4.92
C GLY A 32 5.66 -2.15 -4.82
N CYS A 33 6.55 -2.55 -5.72
CA CYS A 33 7.95 -2.11 -5.76
C CYS A 33 8.17 -0.86 -6.61
N PHE A 34 7.23 -0.49 -7.48
CA PHE A 34 7.42 0.66 -8.37
C PHE A 34 7.28 1.99 -7.65
N LEU A 35 7.98 3.02 -8.13
CA LEU A 35 7.79 4.41 -7.67
C LEU A 35 6.53 5.04 -8.27
N TYR A 36 6.17 4.63 -9.50
CA TYR A 36 5.05 5.17 -10.26
C TYR A 36 4.08 4.06 -10.66
N CYS A 37 2.79 4.40 -10.72
CA CYS A 37 1.75 3.47 -11.15
C CYS A 37 1.94 3.13 -12.65
N PRO A 38 1.94 1.84 -13.04
CA PRO A 38 2.12 1.46 -14.44
C PRO A 38 0.94 1.83 -15.36
N PHE A 39 -0.21 2.19 -14.79
CA PHE A 39 -1.43 2.51 -15.55
C PHE A 39 -1.60 4.02 -15.78
N CYS A 40 -1.36 4.84 -14.76
CA CYS A 40 -1.62 6.29 -14.83
C CYS A 40 -0.35 7.15 -14.68
N ALA A 41 0.82 6.55 -14.48
CA ALA A 41 2.10 7.22 -14.25
C ALA A 41 2.16 8.16 -13.02
N ASN A 42 1.11 8.20 -12.19
CA ASN A 42 1.13 8.93 -10.92
C ASN A 42 2.07 8.27 -9.90
N GLU A 43 2.61 9.08 -8.99
CA GLU A 43 3.44 8.59 -7.90
C GLU A 43 2.63 7.69 -6.96
N MET A 44 3.25 6.58 -6.57
CA MET A 44 2.67 5.64 -5.65
C MET A 44 2.88 6.07 -4.20
N ILE A 45 1.87 5.86 -3.37
CA ILE A 45 1.95 6.13 -1.94
C ILE A 45 2.08 4.85 -1.14
N THR A 46 2.61 4.97 0.07
CA THR A 46 2.52 3.91 1.07
C THR A 46 1.28 4.16 1.92
N ARG A 47 0.48 3.12 2.19
CA ARG A 47 -0.66 3.20 3.12
C ARG A 47 -0.64 2.10 4.15
N CYS A 48 -1.39 2.29 5.22
CA CYS A 48 -1.63 1.28 6.23
C CYS A 48 -2.63 0.24 5.72
N SER A 49 -2.29 -1.06 5.78
CA SER A 49 -3.20 -2.14 5.38
C SER A 49 -4.44 -2.26 6.28
N ALA A 50 -4.38 -1.72 7.51
CA ALA A 50 -5.45 -1.86 8.49
C ALA A 50 -6.52 -0.75 8.38
N CYS A 51 -6.12 0.49 8.13
CA CYS A 51 -7.05 1.62 8.03
C CYS A 51 -7.09 2.29 6.65
N GLY A 52 -6.18 1.94 5.74
CA GLY A 52 -6.11 2.53 4.41
C GLY A 52 -5.46 3.93 4.35
N GLU A 53 -5.15 4.54 5.50
CA GLU A 53 -4.56 5.88 5.55
C GLU A 53 -3.15 5.93 4.97
N ALA A 54 -2.86 7.01 4.24
CA ALA A 54 -1.57 7.26 3.63
C ALA A 54 -0.49 7.52 4.70
N LEU A 55 0.68 6.91 4.51
CA LEU A 55 1.84 7.03 5.39
C LEU A 55 2.90 7.86 4.67
N HIS A 56 3.20 9.04 5.23
CA HIS A 56 4.21 9.95 4.68
C HIS A 56 5.65 9.58 5.08
N ASP A 57 5.82 8.80 6.15
CA ASP A 57 7.11 8.31 6.61
C ASP A 57 7.01 6.80 6.87
N THR A 58 7.89 6.02 6.24
CA THR A 58 7.93 4.56 6.34
C THR A 58 8.73 4.08 7.55
N GLY A 59 9.31 4.97 8.35
CA GLY A 59 10.07 4.64 9.57
C GLY A 59 9.21 4.28 10.78
N PHE A 60 7.89 4.48 10.74
CA PHE A 60 7.04 4.22 11.90
C PHE A 60 6.89 2.71 12.21
N ASN A 61 6.96 2.35 13.49
CA ASN A 61 6.66 0.99 13.97
C ASN A 61 5.15 0.74 14.16
N TYR A 62 4.35 1.81 14.12
CA TYR A 62 2.90 1.78 14.34
C TYR A 62 2.23 2.81 13.42
N CYS A 63 1.00 2.52 13.00
CA CYS A 63 0.20 3.45 12.22
C CYS A 63 -0.19 4.65 13.12
N PRO A 64 0.12 5.89 12.73
CA PRO A 64 -0.22 7.07 13.54
C PRO A 64 -1.73 7.36 13.58
N TYR A 65 -2.52 6.77 12.69
CA TYR A 65 -3.96 7.01 12.59
C TYR A 65 -4.79 5.98 13.37
N CYS A 66 -4.50 4.67 13.19
CA CYS A 66 -5.27 3.60 13.84
C CYS A 66 -4.54 2.89 14.98
N GLY A 67 -3.26 3.19 15.21
CA GLY A 67 -2.45 2.56 16.26
C GLY A 67 -2.01 1.13 15.95
N ALA A 68 -2.34 0.58 14.77
CA ALA A 68 -1.94 -0.78 14.41
C ALA A 68 -0.41 -0.89 14.30
N GLN A 69 0.16 -1.94 14.89
CA GLN A 69 1.60 -2.20 14.82
C GLN A 69 1.97 -2.67 13.42
N PHE A 70 3.00 -2.07 12.83
CA PHE A 70 3.60 -2.58 11.60
C PHE A 70 4.55 -3.71 11.96
N GLY A 71 4.42 -4.85 11.28
CA GLY A 71 5.37 -5.96 11.42
C GLY A 71 6.80 -5.48 11.11
N ALA A 72 7.76 -5.92 11.93
CA ALA A 72 9.19 -5.68 11.73
C ALA A 72 9.71 -6.46 10.52
#